data_AF-A0A2A9PDM0-F1
#
_entry.id   AF-A0A2A9PDM0-F1
#
_cell.length_a   1.000
_cell.length_b   1.000
_cell.length_c   1.000
_cell.angle_alpha   90.00
_cell.angle_beta   90.00
_cell.angle_gamma   90.00
#
_symmetry.space_group_name_H-M   'P 1'
#
loop_
_entity.id
_entity.type
_entity.pdbx_description
1 polymer ?
#
loop_
_entity_poly.entity_id
_entity_poly.type
_entity_poly.pdbx_seq_one_letter_code
_entity_poly.pdbx_strand_id
1 'polypeptide(L)'
;MEHNRSLTPEVGLNQDDASLHDERIKLWNDFNHAWLALGFQQKQLMVTGQQVSRTQTLLSEDTIKKMGDELIRLCDGVERHGLVDYQYGVWEEQIESVLEECLDLYEARRVSGDGSR
;
A
#
# COMPACT_ATOMS: atom_id res chain seq x y z
N MET A 1 10.99 -45.84 44.89
CA MET A 1 9.60 -45.68 44.41
C MET A 1 9.00 -44.60 45.31
N GLU A 2 8.56 -43.43 44.87
CA GLU A 2 7.90 -43.07 43.62
C GLU A 2 8.17 -41.60 43.23
N HIS A 3 8.34 -41.43 41.92
CA HIS A 3 7.97 -40.30 41.07
C HIS A 3 8.08 -38.85 41.57
N ASN A 4 9.22 -38.26 41.23
CA ASN A 4 9.32 -36.87 40.81
C ASN A 4 8.67 -36.69 39.42
N ARG A 5 7.52 -36.03 39.35
CA ARG A 5 6.87 -35.43 38.15
C ARG A 5 5.71 -34.60 38.68
N SER A 6 5.66 -33.29 38.54
CA SER A 6 5.59 -32.60 37.25
C SER A 6 6.17 -31.18 37.35
N LEU A 7 7.27 -30.94 36.63
CA LEU A 7 7.53 -29.60 36.11
C LEU A 7 6.51 -29.37 35.01
N THR A 8 5.40 -28.70 35.29
CA THR A 8 4.69 -27.97 34.24
C THR A 8 5.67 -26.91 33.75
N PRO A 9 6.09 -26.91 32.47
CA PRO A 9 6.89 -25.82 31.96
C PRO A 9 6.01 -24.58 32.03
N GLU A 10 6.38 -23.65 32.92
CA GLU A 10 5.83 -22.31 32.92
C GLU A 10 6.02 -21.72 31.52
N VAL A 11 4.89 -21.38 30.90
CA VAL A 11 4.71 -20.20 30.06
C VAL A 11 5.93 -19.88 29.17
N GLY A 12 6.09 -20.68 28.11
CA GLY A 12 6.88 -20.34 26.93
C GLY A 12 6.09 -19.60 25.85
N LEU A 13 4.99 -18.93 26.23
CA LEU A 13 4.25 -18.00 25.37
C LEU A 13 4.66 -16.62 25.83
N ASN A 14 5.28 -15.77 24.99
CA ASN A 14 5.51 -14.31 25.17
C ASN A 14 6.90 -13.80 24.67
N GLN A 15 7.65 -14.57 23.87
CA GLN A 15 8.85 -14.01 23.20
C GLN A 15 8.75 -13.96 21.66
N ASP A 16 7.87 -14.74 21.03
CA ASP A 16 7.74 -14.75 19.56
C ASP A 16 7.00 -13.52 18.99
N ASP A 17 6.34 -12.69 19.80
CA ASP A 17 5.37 -11.71 19.28
C ASP A 17 5.94 -10.29 19.04
N ALA A 18 6.97 -9.87 19.79
CA ALA A 18 7.46 -8.48 19.73
C ALA A 18 8.33 -8.20 18.49
N SER A 19 9.26 -9.10 18.15
CA SER A 19 10.10 -8.92 16.95
C SER A 19 9.30 -9.07 15.66
N LEU A 20 8.31 -9.98 15.63
CA LEU A 20 7.38 -10.14 14.51
C LEU A 20 6.43 -8.93 14.38
N HIS A 21 6.10 -8.27 15.49
CA HIS A 21 5.33 -7.02 15.48
C HIS A 21 6.11 -5.86 14.85
N ASP A 22 7.36 -5.66 15.24
CA ASP A 22 8.22 -4.62 14.67
C ASP A 22 8.45 -4.83 13.15
N GLU A 23 8.69 -6.08 12.74
CA GLU A 23 8.82 -6.44 11.33
C GLU A 23 7.53 -6.20 10.54
N ARG A 24 6.37 -6.53 11.12
CA ARG A 24 5.06 -6.28 10.51
C ARG A 24 4.76 -4.78 10.37
N ILE A 25 5.08 -3.98 11.39
CA ILE A 25 4.94 -2.52 11.32
C ILE A 25 5.83 -1.94 10.22
N LYS A 26 7.08 -2.40 10.13
CA LYS A 26 7.98 -1.95 9.08
C LYS A 26 7.46 -2.31 7.70
N LEU A 27 6.99 -3.54 7.51
CA LEU A 27 6.40 -3.99 6.25
C LEU A 27 5.23 -3.09 5.82
N TRP A 28 4.31 -2.78 6.74
CA TRP A 28 3.18 -1.90 6.46
C TRP A 28 3.63 -0.48 6.10
N ASN A 29 4.60 0.06 6.83
CA ASN A 29 5.16 1.37 6.49
C ASN A 29 5.81 1.36 5.11
N ASP A 30 6.67 0.40 4.81
CA ASP A 30 7.37 0.32 3.52
C ASP A 30 6.36 0.17 2.37
N PHE A 31 5.32 -0.65 2.55
CA PHE A 31 4.22 -0.80 1.60
C PHE A 31 3.50 0.54 1.35
N ASN A 32 3.02 1.19 2.41
CA ASN A 32 2.24 2.42 2.31
C ASN A 32 3.05 3.56 1.68
N HIS A 33 4.31 3.74 2.11
CA HIS A 33 5.17 4.79 1.58
C HIS A 33 5.57 4.54 0.13
N ALA A 34 5.77 3.28 -0.29
CA ALA A 34 6.06 2.96 -1.69
C ALA A 34 4.90 3.30 -2.61
N TRP A 35 3.66 2.98 -2.21
CA TRP A 35 2.45 3.35 -2.96
C TRP A 35 2.27 4.85 -3.07
N LEU A 36 2.39 5.58 -1.96
CA LEU A 36 2.30 7.03 -1.95
C LEU A 36 3.41 7.68 -2.79
N ALA A 37 4.65 7.22 -2.67
CA ALA A 37 5.76 7.74 -3.46
C ALA A 37 5.53 7.55 -4.97
N LEU A 38 5.03 6.38 -5.37
CA LEU A 38 4.69 6.08 -6.76
C LEU A 38 3.57 7.01 -7.29
N GLY A 39 2.49 7.14 -6.54
CA GLY A 39 1.36 8.01 -6.90
C GLY A 39 1.75 9.48 -6.96
N PHE A 40 2.49 9.98 -5.97
CA PHE A 40 2.99 11.36 -5.99
C PHE A 40 3.95 11.60 -7.14
N GLN A 41 4.86 10.68 -7.45
CA GLN A 41 5.75 10.81 -8.60
C GLN A 41 4.96 10.86 -9.92
N GLN A 42 3.95 10.00 -10.08
CA GLN A 42 3.05 10.03 -11.24
C GLN A 42 2.34 11.39 -11.37
N LYS A 43 1.72 11.89 -10.28
CA LYS A 43 1.06 13.20 -10.24
C LYS A 43 2.02 14.34 -10.61
N GLN A 44 3.23 14.34 -10.06
CA GLN A 44 4.25 15.34 -10.38
C GLN A 44 4.63 15.32 -11.87
N LEU A 45 4.81 14.15 -12.47
CA LEU A 45 5.07 14.02 -13.91
C LEU A 45 3.90 14.55 -14.74
N MET A 46 2.65 14.30 -14.32
CA MET A 46 1.44 14.77 -15.00
C MET A 46 1.31 16.30 -15.00
N VAL A 47 1.61 16.95 -13.86
CA VAL A 47 1.48 18.40 -13.67
C VAL A 47 2.65 19.16 -14.32
N THR A 48 3.88 18.71 -14.10
CA THR A 48 5.07 19.44 -14.57
C THR A 48 5.39 19.16 -16.04
N GLY A 49 4.95 18.01 -16.58
CA GLY A 49 5.34 17.54 -17.91
C GLY A 49 6.83 17.24 -18.07
N GLN A 50 7.62 17.33 -16.98
CA GLN A 50 9.06 17.10 -17.01
C GLN A 50 9.35 15.63 -16.70
N GLN A 51 9.76 14.86 -17.71
CA GLN A 51 10.38 13.56 -17.45
C GLN A 51 11.78 13.77 -16.89
N VAL A 52 12.01 13.38 -15.63
CA VAL A 52 13.32 13.51 -14.97
C VAL A 52 14.36 12.55 -15.57
N SER A 53 13.91 11.46 -16.19
CA SER A 53 14.76 10.49 -16.90
C SER A 53 14.02 9.89 -18.10
N ARG A 54 14.77 9.47 -19.14
CA ARG A 54 14.22 8.70 -20.29
C ARG A 54 13.51 7.42 -19.89
N THR A 55 13.81 6.87 -18.71
CA THR A 55 13.17 5.66 -18.18
C THR A 55 11.91 5.94 -17.36
N GLN A 56 11.67 7.19 -16.93
CA GLN A 56 10.44 7.55 -16.22
C GLN A 56 9.32 7.81 -17.23
N THR A 57 8.52 6.77 -17.48
CA THR A 57 7.31 6.88 -18.29
C THR A 57 6.09 7.05 -17.41
N LEU A 58 5.19 7.92 -17.86
CA LEU A 58 3.90 8.18 -17.23
C LEU A 58 3.04 6.92 -17.37
N LEU A 59 2.55 6.37 -16.25
CA LEU A 59 1.65 5.22 -16.25
C LEU A 59 0.36 5.62 -16.95
N SER A 60 -0.23 4.76 -17.79
CA SER A 60 -1.51 5.07 -18.44
C SER A 60 -2.66 5.10 -17.44
N GLU A 61 -3.75 5.79 -17.80
CA GLU A 61 -4.97 5.81 -17.00
C GLU A 61 -5.50 4.40 -16.69
N ASP A 62 -5.51 3.50 -17.67
CA ASP A 62 -5.93 2.11 -17.47
C ASP A 62 -5.03 1.37 -16.47
N THR A 63 -3.74 1.68 -16.44
CA THR A 63 -2.82 1.12 -15.44
C THR A 63 -3.14 1.65 -14.06
N ILE A 64 -3.44 2.94 -13.91
CA ILE A 64 -3.81 3.54 -12.62
C ILE A 64 -5.12 2.92 -12.09
N LYS A 65 -6.12 2.72 -12.95
CA LYS A 65 -7.37 2.04 -12.57
C LYS A 65 -7.12 0.61 -12.07
N LYS A 66 -6.33 -0.16 -12.83
CA LYS A 66 -5.93 -1.52 -12.43
C LYS A 66 -5.16 -1.54 -11.11
N MET A 67 -4.36 -0.51 -10.83
CA MET A 67 -3.66 -0.41 -9.56
C MET A 67 -4.63 -0.22 -8.39
N GLY A 68 -5.70 0.57 -8.55
CA GLY A 68 -6.78 0.68 -7.56
C GLY A 68 -7.51 -0.66 -7.35
N ASP A 69 -7.89 -1.35 -8.43
CA ASP A 69 -8.54 -2.65 -8.34
C ASP A 69 -7.66 -3.68 -7.59
N GLU A 70 -6.35 -3.70 -7.88
CA GLU A 70 -5.42 -4.59 -7.20
C GLU A 70 -5.16 -4.18 -5.74
N LEU A 71 -5.22 -2.88 -5.40
CA LEU A 71 -5.13 -2.42 -4.01
C LEU A 71 -6.28 -3.01 -3.18
N ILE A 72 -7.52 -2.88 -3.64
CA ILE A 72 -8.71 -3.43 -2.98
C ILE A 72 -8.56 -4.94 -2.81
N ARG A 73 -8.19 -5.64 -3.89
CA ARG A 73 -7.99 -7.10 -3.86
C ARG A 73 -6.89 -7.52 -2.87
N LEU A 74 -5.82 -6.74 -2.73
CA LEU A 74 -4.76 -6.98 -1.76
C LEU A 74 -5.28 -6.74 -0.33
N CYS A 75 -6.00 -5.65 -0.08
CA CYS A 75 -6.63 -5.37 1.21
C CYS A 75 -7.54 -6.54 1.64
N ASP A 76 -8.46 -6.97 0.77
CA ASP A 76 -9.36 -8.10 1.00
C ASP A 76 -8.59 -9.40 1.30
N GLY A 77 -7.48 -9.63 0.59
CA GLY A 77 -6.65 -10.83 0.76
C GLY A 77 -5.96 -10.85 2.11
N VAL A 78 -5.37 -9.72 2.50
CA VAL A 78 -4.63 -9.55 3.75
C VAL A 78 -5.58 -9.62 4.96
N GLU A 79 -6.75 -8.99 4.88
CA GLU A 79 -7.76 -9.02 5.94
C GLU A 79 -8.16 -10.47 6.28
N ARG A 80 -8.40 -11.29 5.25
CA ARG A 80 -8.74 -12.72 5.41
C ARG A 80 -7.66 -13.56 6.09
N HIS A 81 -6.40 -13.12 6.06
CA HIS A 81 -5.28 -13.80 6.70
C HIS A 81 -4.92 -13.22 8.07
N GLY A 82 -5.64 -12.18 8.56
CA GLY A 82 -5.35 -11.54 9.83
C GLY A 82 -3.99 -10.81 9.85
N LEU A 83 -3.48 -10.42 8.68
CA LEU A 83 -2.18 -9.77 8.53
C LEU A 83 -2.25 -8.25 8.79
N VAL A 84 -3.46 -7.71 8.87
CA VAL A 84 -3.72 -6.32 9.27
C VAL A 84 -3.51 -6.20 10.78
N ASP A 85 -2.66 -5.28 11.21
CA ASP A 85 -2.50 -5.00 12.64
C ASP A 85 -3.61 -4.05 13.10
N TYR A 86 -4.09 -4.21 14.33
CA TYR A 86 -5.09 -3.30 14.93
C TYR A 86 -4.60 -1.85 14.98
N GLN A 87 -3.28 -1.64 15.05
CA GLN A 87 -2.68 -0.30 15.06
C GLN A 87 -2.28 0.18 13.66
N TYR A 88 -1.94 -0.73 12.74
CA TYR A 88 -1.35 -0.39 11.45
C TYR A 88 -1.72 -1.38 10.34
N GLY A 89 -2.25 -0.85 9.25
CA GLY A 89 -2.60 -1.61 8.04
C GLY A 89 -2.32 -0.80 6.79
N VAL A 90 -2.99 -1.16 5.69
CA VAL A 90 -2.94 -0.38 4.46
C VAL A 90 -3.54 1.01 4.70
N TRP A 91 -2.85 2.05 4.25
CA TRP A 91 -3.36 3.43 4.24
C TRP A 91 -4.27 3.64 3.02
N GLU A 92 -5.36 2.87 2.98
CA GLU A 92 -6.23 2.74 1.81
C GLU A 92 -6.75 4.10 1.36
N GLU A 93 -7.37 4.87 2.25
CA GLU A 93 -7.91 6.21 1.92
C GLU A 93 -6.84 7.15 1.33
N GLN A 94 -5.62 7.16 1.89
CA GLN A 94 -4.56 8.04 1.40
C GLN A 94 -4.02 7.58 0.04
N ILE A 95 -3.88 6.27 -0.16
CA ILE A 95 -3.40 5.72 -1.44
C ILE A 95 -4.47 5.93 -2.51
N GLU A 96 -5.73 5.61 -2.23
CA GLU A 96 -6.88 5.82 -3.12
C GLU A 96 -6.98 7.28 -3.53
N SER A 97 -6.92 8.21 -2.57
CA SER A 97 -6.97 9.64 -2.85
C SER A 97 -5.90 10.08 -3.86
N VAL A 98 -4.66 9.59 -3.75
CA VAL A 98 -3.60 9.94 -4.70
C VAL A 98 -3.84 9.33 -6.09
N LEU A 99 -4.40 8.12 -6.16
CA LEU A 99 -4.76 7.49 -7.44
C LEU A 99 -5.93 8.23 -8.11
N GLU A 100 -6.95 8.60 -7.35
CA GLU A 100 -8.09 9.40 -7.81
C GLU A 100 -7.65 10.76 -8.36
N GLU A 101 -6.78 11.49 -7.64
CA GLU A 101 -6.22 12.74 -8.14
C GLU A 101 -5.49 12.58 -9.49
N CYS A 102 -4.83 11.44 -9.72
CA CYS A 102 -4.24 11.16 -11.03
C CYS A 102 -5.30 10.91 -12.10
N LEU A 103 -6.39 10.22 -11.78
CA LEU A 103 -7.51 10.00 -12.69
C LEU A 103 -8.23 11.31 -13.04
N ASP A 104 -8.44 12.19 -12.06
CA ASP A 104 -9.02 13.53 -12.26
C ASP A 104 -8.18 14.36 -13.24
N LEU A 105 -6.85 14.30 -13.13
CA LEU A 105 -5.94 14.99 -14.06
C LEU A 105 -6.05 14.45 -15.50
N TYR A 106 -6.32 13.15 -15.66
CA TYR A 106 -6.59 12.57 -16.98
C TYR A 106 -7.91 13.04 -17.57
N GLU A 107 -8.97 13.08 -16.76
CA GLU A 107 -10.28 13.57 -17.18
C GLU A 107 -10.21 15.05 -17.56
N ALA A 108 -9.59 15.88 -16.71
CA ALA A 108 -9.40 17.31 -16.98
C ALA A 108 -8.66 17.57 -18.30
N ARG A 109 -7.63 16.76 -18.61
CA ARG A 109 -6.88 16.87 -19.87
C ARG A 109 -7.71 16.46 -21.08
N ARG A 110 -8.61 15.47 -20.95
CA ARG A 110 -9.56 15.10 -22.01
C ARG A 110 -10.57 16.21 -22.28
N VAL A 111 -11.20 16.74 -21.23
CA VAL A 111 -12.18 17.83 -21.34
C VAL A 111 -11.54 19.07 -21.98
N SER A 112 -10.32 19.42 -21.58
CA SER A 112 -9.57 20.55 -22.16
C SER A 112 -9.17 20.33 -23.62
N GLY A 113 -8.91 19.08 -24.02
CA GLY A 113 -8.53 18.72 -25.39
C GLY A 113 -9.73 18.62 -26.35
N ASP A 114 -10.91 18.25 -25.85
CA ASP A 114 -12.14 18.10 -26.64
C ASP A 114 -12.86 19.45 -26.87
N GLY A 115 -12.69 20.42 -25.97
CA GLY A 115 -13.20 21.79 -26.14
C GLY A 115 -12.46 22.65 -27.18
N SER A 116 -11.46 22.10 -27.88
CA SER A 116 -10.68 22.77 -28.93
C SER A 116 -10.93 22.24 -30.35
N ARG A 117 -11.99 21.42 -30.54
CA ARG A 117 -12.37 20.88 -31.85
C ARG A 117 -13.67 21.46 -32.37
#